data_AF-A0A016W3R5-F1
#
_entry.id   AF-A0A016W3R5-F1
#
_cell.length_a   1.000
_cell.length_b   1.000
_cell.length_c   1.000
_cell.angle_alpha   90.00
_cell.angle_beta   90.00
_cell.angle_gamma   90.00
#
_symmetry.space_group_name_H-M   'P 1'
#
loop_
_entity.id
_entity.type
_entity.pdbx_description
1 polymer ?
#
loop_
_entity_poly.entity_id
_entity_poly.type
_entity_poly.pdbx_seq_one_letter_code
_entity_poly.pdbx_strand_id
1 'polypeptide(L)'
;MLQRLDEEGSKACLTMNMTKTKVMRSAFSSLQPVLLQGVPLEDVSEYVYLGRLLNMENDIKPEIAMRERAGWAAYYSIKSVLEDTKDRKLRADLFNSTVLSALCYASETWALTKIAETQLRSTQISLERCMLGLSLC
;
A
#
# COMPACT_ATOMS: atom_id res chain seq x y z
N MET A 1 9.51 21.96 15.97
CA MET A 1 8.71 20.74 16.26
C MET A 1 9.56 19.49 16.07
N LEU A 2 10.13 19.24 14.89
CA LEU A 2 10.90 18.03 14.60
C LEU A 2 12.17 17.88 15.47
N GLN A 3 12.95 18.95 15.65
CA GLN A 3 14.12 18.95 16.54
C GLN A 3 13.75 18.57 17.98
N ARG A 4 12.64 19.12 18.49
CA ARG A 4 12.13 18.78 19.82
C ARG A 4 11.74 17.30 19.93
N LEU A 5 11.18 16.70 18.88
CA LEU A 5 10.86 15.27 18.86
C LEU A 5 12.14 14.42 18.95
N ASP A 6 13.18 14.81 18.22
CA ASP A 6 14.49 14.14 18.25
C ASP A 6 15.17 14.26 19.63
N GLU A 7 15.09 15.45 20.24
CA GLU A 7 15.59 15.70 21.60
C GLU A 7 14.87 14.85 22.66
N GLU A 8 13.53 14.82 22.64
CA GLU A 8 12.76 13.99 23.58
C GLU A 8 12.94 12.49 23.33
N GLY A 9 13.04 12.07 22.07
CA GLY A 9 13.35 10.69 21.71
C GLY A 9 14.72 10.25 22.23
N SER A 10 15.71 11.14 22.14
CA SER A 10 17.06 10.88 22.65
C SER A 10 17.09 10.64 24.16
N LYS A 11 16.25 11.34 24.93
CA LYS A 11 16.10 11.09 26.39
C LYS A 11 15.57 9.68 26.68
N ALA A 12 14.81 9.10 25.77
CA ALA A 12 14.33 7.72 25.83
C ALA A 12 15.24 6.72 25.10
N CYS A 13 16.47 7.11 24.75
CA CYS A 13 17.43 6.29 23.99
C CYS A 13 16.93 5.88 22.60
N LEU A 14 16.09 6.69 21.96
CA LEU A 14 15.65 6.52 20.58
C LEU A 14 16.41 7.47 19.65
N THR A 15 16.62 7.04 18.39
CA THR A 15 17.28 7.85 17.36
C THR A 15 16.43 7.85 16.09
N MET A 16 16.25 9.03 15.49
CA MET A 16 15.51 9.16 14.24
C MET A 16 16.28 8.56 13.06
N ASN A 17 15.61 7.72 12.28
CA ASN A 17 16.17 7.18 11.05
C ASN A 17 15.96 8.18 9.89
N MET A 18 17.01 8.88 9.50
CA MET A 18 16.98 9.89 8.43
C MET A 18 16.64 9.31 7.06
N THR A 19 16.98 8.05 6.81
CA THR A 19 16.67 7.37 5.54
C THR A 19 15.19 7.07 5.40
N LYS A 20 14.49 6.77 6.51
CA LYS A 20 13.04 6.52 6.52
C LYS A 20 12.21 7.79 6.71
N THR A 21 12.78 8.82 7.33
CA THR A 21 12.08 10.08 7.58
C THR A 21 12.11 10.96 6.34
N LYS A 22 10.94 11.24 5.76
CA LYS A 22 10.79 12.08 4.56
C LYS A 22 9.89 13.27 4.84
N VAL A 23 10.03 14.30 4.02
CA VAL A 23 9.17 15.48 4.05
C VAL A 23 8.21 15.42 2.86
N MET A 24 6.92 15.55 3.12
CA MET A 24 5.90 15.73 2.10
C MET A 24 5.34 17.15 2.23
N ARG A 25 5.28 17.90 1.13
CA ARG A 25 4.88 19.31 1.11
C ARG A 25 3.59 19.53 0.34
N SER A 26 2.66 20.27 0.94
CA SER A 26 1.47 20.79 0.23
C SER A 26 1.82 21.98 -0.65
N ALA A 27 0.93 22.32 -1.59
CA ALA A 27 1.10 23.48 -2.47
C ALA A 27 1.26 24.82 -1.73
N PHE A 28 0.85 24.89 -0.47
CA PHE A 28 0.95 26.09 0.38
C PHE A 28 2.15 26.05 1.34
N SER A 29 2.94 24.98 1.32
CA SER A 29 4.08 24.81 2.21
C SER A 29 5.32 25.55 1.70
N SER A 30 6.14 26.05 2.63
CA SER A 30 7.44 26.63 2.29
C SER A 30 8.36 25.61 1.64
N LEU A 31 9.09 26.04 0.60
CA LEU A 31 10.11 25.23 -0.09
C LEU A 31 11.45 25.19 0.65
N GLN A 32 11.54 25.81 1.83
CA GLN A 32 12.77 25.79 2.62
C GLN A 32 13.11 24.34 3.07
N PRO A 33 14.38 23.92 2.98
CA PRO A 33 14.80 22.61 3.44
C PRO A 33 14.49 22.40 4.92
N VAL A 34 13.94 21.23 5.26
CA VAL A 34 13.76 20.84 6.66
C VAL A 34 15.04 20.15 7.12
N LEU A 35 15.74 20.77 8.06
CA LEU A 35 17.00 20.25 8.60
C LEU A 35 16.75 19.50 9.91
N LEU A 36 17.32 18.31 10.04
CA LEU A 36 17.41 17.57 11.28
C LEU A 36 18.89 17.30 11.58
N GLN A 37 19.38 17.77 12.74
CA GLN A 37 20.80 17.72 13.10
C GLN A 37 21.74 18.32 12.03
N GLY A 38 21.29 19.36 11.31
CA GLY A 38 22.03 19.99 10.23
C GLY A 38 21.99 19.25 8.88
N VAL A 39 21.39 18.06 8.82
CA VAL A 39 21.22 17.28 7.60
C VAL A 39 19.85 17.57 6.99
N PRO A 40 19.75 17.90 5.68
CA PRO A 40 18.47 18.07 5.02
C PRO A 40 17.74 16.74 4.87
N LEU A 41 16.47 16.70 5.24
CA LEU A 41 15.60 15.56 4.96
C LEU A 41 15.19 15.57 3.49
N GLU A 42 15.01 14.37 2.94
CA GLU A 42 14.56 14.21 1.55
C GLU A 42 13.08 14.58 1.42
N ASP A 43 12.79 15.37 0.39
CA ASP A 43 11.45 15.73 -0.03
C ASP A 43 10.90 14.71 -1.04
N VAL A 44 9.69 14.22 -0.80
CA VAL A 44 9.03 13.22 -1.65
C VAL A 44 7.60 13.65 -2.01
N SER A 45 7.19 13.33 -3.24
CA SER A 45 5.80 13.53 -3.70
C SER A 45 4.87 12.40 -3.28
N GLU A 46 5.43 11.20 -3.08
CA GLU A 46 4.72 9.99 -2.68
C GLU A 46 5.39 9.33 -1.47
N TYR A 47 4.60 8.76 -0.56
CA TYR A 47 5.11 8.04 0.60
C TYR A 47 4.15 6.94 1.04
N VAL A 48 4.70 5.77 1.39
CA VAL A 48 3.90 4.66 1.94
C VAL A 48 3.78 4.82 3.45
N TYR A 49 2.58 5.18 3.92
CA TYR A 49 2.25 5.28 5.33
C TYR A 49 1.26 4.19 5.74
N LEU A 50 1.65 3.35 6.71
CA LEU A 50 0.85 2.21 7.20
C LEU A 50 0.35 1.28 6.09
N GLY A 51 1.19 1.10 5.06
CA GLY A 51 0.91 0.28 3.90
C GLY A 51 0.19 1.02 2.77
N ARG A 52 -0.44 2.17 2.99
CA ARG A 52 -1.12 2.97 1.96
C ARG A 52 -0.16 3.98 1.33
N LEU A 53 -0.14 4.05 0.01
CA LEU A 53 0.56 5.08 -0.75
C LEU A 53 -0.24 6.39 -0.68
N LEU A 54 0.41 7.42 -0.14
CA LEU A 54 -0.08 8.78 -0.11
C LEU A 54 0.64 9.58 -1.19
N ASN A 55 -0.08 10.48 -1.85
CA ASN A 55 0.51 11.47 -2.75
C ASN A 55 -0.07 12.86 -2.50
N MET A 56 0.61 13.86 -3.04
CA MET A 56 0.21 15.26 -2.88
C MET A 56 -0.88 15.69 -3.88
N GLU A 57 -1.08 14.97 -4.99
CA GLU A 57 -2.15 15.26 -5.95
C GLU A 57 -3.53 14.74 -5.51
N ASN A 58 -3.61 14.02 -4.39
CA ASN A 58 -4.82 13.31 -3.97
C ASN A 58 -5.35 12.34 -5.05
N ASP A 59 -4.44 11.76 -5.85
CA ASP A 59 -4.76 10.76 -6.86
C ASP A 59 -4.75 9.35 -6.23
N ILE A 60 -5.83 8.61 -6.41
CA ILE A 60 -5.94 7.25 -5.89
C ILE A 60 -5.33 6.20 -6.81
N LYS A 61 -5.08 6.52 -8.09
CA LYS A 61 -4.61 5.54 -9.08
C LYS A 61 -3.31 4.84 -8.69
N PRO A 62 -2.28 5.53 -8.16
CA PRO A 62 -1.03 4.86 -7.75
C PRO A 62 -1.26 3.84 -6.63
N GLU A 63 -2.14 4.14 -5.67
CA GLU A 63 -2.53 3.21 -4.59
C GLU A 63 -3.27 1.99 -5.15
N ILE A 64 -4.21 2.18 -6.09
CA ILE A 64 -4.92 1.06 -6.73
C ILE A 64 -3.93 0.14 -7.45
N ALA A 65 -3.02 0.70 -8.26
CA ALA A 65 -2.01 -0.10 -8.95
C ALA A 65 -1.07 -0.84 -7.97
N MET A 66 -0.76 -0.23 -6.82
CA MET A 66 -0.02 -0.90 -5.75
C MET A 66 -0.80 -2.08 -5.17
N ARG A 67 -2.11 -1.93 -4.95
CA ARG A 67 -2.99 -2.99 -4.42
C ARG A 67 -3.23 -4.12 -5.41
N GLU A 68 -3.36 -3.80 -6.69
CA GLU A 68 -3.45 -4.83 -7.74
C GLU A 68 -2.20 -5.71 -7.73
N ARG A 69 -1.01 -5.10 -7.69
CA ARG A 69 0.25 -5.84 -7.55
C ARG A 69 0.31 -6.66 -6.27
N ALA A 70 -0.17 -6.13 -5.14
CA ALA A 70 -0.23 -6.85 -3.88
C ALA A 70 -1.18 -8.06 -3.95
N GLY A 71 -2.35 -7.91 -4.57
CA GLY A 71 -3.30 -9.00 -4.82
C GLY A 71 -2.70 -10.09 -5.70
N TRP A 72 -2.03 -9.73 -6.79
CA TRP A 72 -1.31 -10.69 -7.64
C TRP A 72 -0.18 -11.40 -6.89
N ALA A 73 0.64 -10.67 -6.13
CA ALA A 73 1.70 -11.26 -5.33
C ALA A 73 1.16 -12.23 -4.27
N ALA A 74 0.05 -11.88 -3.62
CA ALA A 74 -0.64 -12.76 -2.66
C ALA A 74 -1.21 -14.01 -3.33
N TYR A 75 -1.73 -13.90 -4.55
CA TYR A 75 -2.22 -15.05 -5.30
C TYR A 75 -1.07 -16.00 -5.66
N TYR A 76 0.04 -15.49 -6.18
CA TYR A 76 1.18 -16.32 -6.52
C TYR A 76 1.84 -16.98 -5.30
N SER A 77 1.80 -16.36 -4.13
CA SER A 77 2.38 -16.95 -2.91
C SER A 77 1.59 -18.16 -2.39
N ILE A 78 0.29 -18.25 -2.68
CA ILE A 78 -0.59 -19.35 -2.25
C ILE A 78 -1.06 -20.25 -3.39
N LYS A 79 -0.59 -20.00 -4.62
CA LYS A 79 -1.11 -20.66 -5.84
C LYS A 79 -1.09 -22.18 -5.74
N SER A 80 0.02 -22.78 -5.30
CA SER A 80 0.13 -24.22 -5.12
C SER A 80 -0.88 -24.77 -4.11
N VAL A 81 -1.09 -24.06 -3.00
CA VAL A 81 -2.07 -24.43 -1.97
C VAL A 81 -3.49 -24.37 -2.53
N LEU A 82 -3.81 -23.35 -3.33
CA LEU A 82 -5.12 -23.25 -4.00
C LEU A 82 -5.35 -24.39 -5.01
N GLU A 83 -4.31 -24.80 -5.73
CA GLU A 83 -4.36 -25.91 -6.70
C GLU A 83 -4.55 -27.26 -6.01
N ASP A 84 -3.89 -27.48 -4.86
CA ASP A 84 -4.00 -28.71 -4.07
C ASP A 84 -5.31 -28.80 -3.26
N THR A 85 -5.94 -27.67 -2.98
CA THR A 85 -7.18 -27.62 -2.18
C THR A 85 -8.40 -28.02 -3.02
N LYS A 86 -8.89 -29.24 -2.79
CA LYS A 86 -10.09 -29.80 -3.46
C LYS A 86 -11.41 -29.26 -2.92
N ASP A 87 -11.45 -28.91 -1.63
CA ASP A 87 -12.65 -28.35 -1.02
C ASP A 87 -12.88 -26.93 -1.55
N ARG A 88 -13.97 -26.74 -2.30
CA ARG A 88 -14.32 -25.47 -2.91
C ARG A 88 -14.52 -24.36 -1.89
N LYS A 89 -15.11 -24.66 -0.73
CA LYS A 89 -15.36 -23.68 0.31
C LYS A 89 -14.04 -23.24 0.95
N LEU A 90 -13.21 -24.21 1.33
CA LEU A 90 -11.89 -23.91 1.90
C LEU A 90 -11.02 -23.11 0.93
N ARG A 91 -11.06 -23.45 -0.36
CA ARG A 91 -10.32 -22.72 -1.40
C ARG A 91 -10.79 -21.27 -1.54
N ALA A 92 -12.10 -21.03 -1.50
CA ALA A 92 -12.66 -19.68 -1.54
C ALA A 92 -12.33 -18.88 -0.28
N ASP A 93 -12.41 -19.50 0.90
CA ASP A 93 -12.05 -18.87 2.18
C ASP A 93 -10.57 -18.49 2.21
N LEU A 94 -9.69 -19.37 1.71
CA LEU A 94 -8.27 -19.08 1.58
C LEU A 94 -8.03 -17.88 0.65
N PHE A 95 -8.65 -17.87 -0.54
CA PHE A 95 -8.55 -16.75 -1.47
C PHE A 95 -9.02 -15.43 -0.85
N ASN A 96 -10.19 -15.42 -0.20
CA ASN A 96 -10.77 -14.23 0.41
C ASN A 96 -9.90 -13.68 1.55
N SER A 97 -9.37 -14.56 2.40
CA SER A 97 -8.56 -14.17 3.56
C SER A 97 -7.17 -13.64 3.21
N THR A 98 -6.65 -13.95 2.02
CA THR A 98 -5.27 -13.63 1.62
C THR A 98 -5.19 -12.71 0.40
N VAL A 99 -5.79 -13.09 -0.72
CA VAL A 99 -5.74 -12.36 -1.99
C VAL A 99 -6.65 -11.15 -1.93
N LEU A 100 -7.91 -11.36 -1.54
CA LEU A 100 -8.89 -10.29 -1.48
C LEU A 100 -8.55 -9.29 -0.36
N SER A 101 -8.01 -9.78 0.77
CA SER A 101 -7.53 -8.91 1.84
C SER A 101 -6.36 -8.02 1.39
N ALA A 102 -5.40 -8.55 0.61
CA ALA A 102 -4.30 -7.77 0.05
C ALA A 102 -4.78 -6.72 -0.98
N LEU A 103 -5.73 -7.10 -1.84
CA LEU A 103 -6.31 -6.24 -2.87
C LEU A 103 -7.17 -5.10 -2.28
N CYS A 104 -7.93 -5.39 -1.22
CA CYS A 104 -8.88 -4.44 -0.62
C CYS A 104 -8.35 -3.72 0.63
N TYR A 105 -7.08 -3.90 0.99
CA TYR A 105 -6.50 -3.26 2.17
C TYR A 105 -6.61 -1.73 2.09
N ALA A 106 -7.05 -1.11 3.20
CA ALA A 106 -7.28 0.33 3.34
C ALA A 106 -8.35 0.93 2.40
N SER A 107 -9.12 0.09 1.70
CA SER A 107 -10.16 0.54 0.76
C SER A 107 -11.31 1.28 1.42
N GLU A 108 -11.52 1.07 2.72
CA GLU A 108 -12.47 1.81 3.55
C GLU A 108 -12.11 3.30 3.70
N THR A 109 -10.86 3.69 3.43
CA THR A 109 -10.37 5.07 3.55
C THR A 109 -10.33 5.82 2.22
N TRP A 110 -10.78 5.18 1.13
CA TRP A 110 -10.67 5.69 -0.22
C TRP A 110 -11.90 6.49 -0.64
N ALA A 111 -11.68 7.62 -1.30
CA ALA A 111 -12.72 8.28 -2.08
C ALA A 111 -12.91 7.51 -3.40
N LEU A 112 -13.63 6.39 -3.34
CA LEU A 112 -13.81 5.48 -4.48
C LEU A 112 -14.54 6.16 -5.64
N THR A 113 -13.87 6.25 -6.78
CA THR A 113 -14.50 6.61 -8.05
C THR A 113 -15.03 5.36 -8.75
N LYS A 114 -15.99 5.52 -9.68
CA LYS A 114 -16.49 4.39 -10.48
C LYS A 114 -15.40 3.72 -11.31
N ILE A 115 -14.42 4.49 -11.77
CA ILE A 115 -13.26 3.98 -12.51
C ILE A 115 -12.40 3.10 -11.60
N ALA A 116 -12.08 3.58 -10.40
CA ALA A 116 -11.33 2.83 -9.39
C ALA A 116 -12.01 1.51 -9.00
N GLU A 117 -13.32 1.55 -8.74
CA GLU A 117 -14.11 0.36 -8.44
C GLU A 117 -14.06 -0.66 -9.58
N THR A 118 -14.15 -0.19 -10.82
CA THR A 118 -14.10 -1.05 -12.01
C THR A 118 -12.74 -1.72 -12.18
N GLN A 119 -11.64 -0.99 -11.92
CA GLN A 119 -10.27 -1.54 -11.97
C GLN A 119 -10.08 -2.66 -10.95
N LEU A 120 -10.41 -2.40 -9.68
CA LEU A 120 -10.32 -3.41 -8.61
C LEU A 120 -11.16 -4.65 -8.91
N ARG A 121 -12.40 -4.45 -9.41
CA ARG A 121 -13.28 -5.55 -9.81
C ARG A 121 -12.70 -6.35 -10.97
N SER A 122 -12.12 -5.69 -11.97
CA SER A 122 -11.47 -6.36 -13.10
C SER A 122 -10.30 -7.24 -12.64
N THR A 123 -9.49 -6.72 -11.71
CA THR A 123 -8.38 -7.46 -11.12
C THR A 123 -8.88 -8.65 -10.28
N GLN A 124 -9.90 -8.45 -9.44
CA GLN A 124 -10.53 -9.54 -8.69
C GLN A 124 -11.04 -10.66 -9.60
N ILE A 125 -11.80 -10.32 -10.65
CA ILE A 125 -12.33 -11.31 -11.60
C ILE A 125 -11.19 -12.06 -12.30
N SER A 126 -10.11 -11.37 -12.65
CA SER A 126 -8.95 -12.00 -13.29
C SER A 126 -8.28 -13.02 -12.37
N LEU A 127 -8.10 -12.68 -11.10
CA LEU A 127 -7.56 -13.56 -10.07
C LEU A 127 -8.47 -14.78 -9.82
N GLU A 128 -9.78 -14.57 -9.75
CA GLU A 128 -10.77 -15.64 -9.59
C GLU A 128 -10.78 -16.60 -10.80
N ARG A 129 -10.67 -16.06 -12.03
CA ARG A 129 -10.56 -16.87 -13.25
C ARG A 129 -9.29 -17.71 -13.26
N CYS A 130 -8.16 -17.14 -12.83
CA CYS A 130 -6.90 -17.84 -12.67
C CYS A 130 -7.03 -18.99 -11.65
N MET A 131 -7.67 -18.75 -10.49
CA MET A 131 -7.96 -19.80 -9.50
C MET A 131 -8.83 -20.93 -10.07
N LEU A 132 -9.74 -20.64 -11.00
CA LEU A 132 -10.64 -21.62 -11.61
C LEU A 132 -10.08 -22.28 -12.88
N GLY A 133 -8.91 -21.86 -13.38
CA GLY A 133 -8.31 -22.35 -14.63
C GLY A 133 -9.07 -21.93 -15.89
N LEU A 134 -9.80 -20.81 -15.86
CA LEU A 134 -10.69 -20.35 -16.94
C LEU A 134 -10.03 -19.38 -17.94
N SER A 135 -8.74 -19.04 -17.79
CA SER A 135 -7.96 -18.24 -18.74
C SER A 135 -6.46 -18.37 -18.48
N LEU A 136 -5.64 -18.10 -19.51
CA LEU A 136 -4.20 -17.87 -19.37
C LEU A 136 -3.98 -16.61 -18.54
N CYS A 137 -3.51 -16.82 -17.31
CA CYS A 137 -2.61 -15.89 -16.64
C CYS A 137 -1.26 -15.95 -17.42
#